data_AF-A0A5P8MZ51-F1
#
_entry.id   AF-A0A5P8MZ51-F1
#
_cell.length_a   1.000
_cell.length_b   1.000
_cell.length_c   1.000
_cell.angle_alpha   90.00
_cell.angle_beta   90.00
_cell.angle_gamma   90.00
#
_symmetry.space_group_name_H-M   'P 1'
#
loop_
_entity.id
_entity.type
_entity.pdbx_description
1 polymer ?
#
loop_
_entity_poly.entity_id
_entity_poly.type
_entity_poly.pdbx_seq_one_letter_code
_entity_poly.pdbx_strand_id
1 'polypeptide(L)'
;MTGDSSTARPWRIGVLFSATGVTAAVETSQLGGTLLAIDEINAAGGVLGRPVEAVVYDPASDPKSFRRFAEKLLVEDGVRLIFGCYMSSTRKAILPVVEAYRGLLFYPTLYEGFEYSRHCVYTGAAPNQNSIQLAKYLLGTYGNRFFMIGSNYVFPYESNRIMSDFVIQSQGKVLDEVYVPLGAGPDAFERVMARVRKAAPDVIFSTVVGSDTASLYEAHRAAGLDAATLPIASLTTGEAEVALMSPEAAAGHITAAPFFETLATPAARAFVAAFKRRNGEAAPVTAAAEAAYFQVHLAMRALARAGTDAPDQLLGQLHDREFDAPQGRVRIDGQNNHTYLWPRVARLDARGRFQIVWNPGMRVKPDPYCVVQSLDDWSTDGLHADPS
;
A
#
# COMPACT_ATOMS: atom_id res chain seq x y z
N MET A 1 41.98 31.11 1.07
CA MET A 1 42.05 29.65 0.93
C MET A 1 40.66 29.15 0.60
N THR A 2 40.35 29.08 -0.68
CA THR A 2 39.10 28.49 -1.20
C THR A 2 39.23 26.99 -1.06
N GLY A 3 38.67 26.45 0.03
CA GLY A 3 38.63 25.02 0.26
C GLY A 3 37.84 24.35 -0.85
N ASP A 4 38.53 23.47 -1.57
CA ASP A 4 37.97 22.55 -2.54
C ASP A 4 36.77 21.83 -1.91
N SER A 5 35.56 22.15 -2.39
CA SER A 5 34.33 21.47 -1.96
C SER A 5 34.36 20.06 -2.54
N SER A 6 35.06 19.15 -1.87
CA SER A 6 35.22 17.78 -2.35
C SER A 6 33.84 17.18 -2.63
N THR A 7 33.65 16.81 -3.89
CA THR A 7 32.47 16.19 -4.51
C THR A 7 32.18 14.82 -3.89
N ALA A 8 31.67 14.82 -2.65
CA ALA A 8 31.31 13.60 -1.97
C ALA A 8 30.27 12.82 -2.80
N ARG A 9 30.56 11.56 -3.11
CA ARG A 9 29.73 10.68 -3.98
C ARG A 9 28.26 10.70 -3.54
N PRO A 10 27.28 10.62 -4.45
CA PRO A 10 25.88 10.57 -4.06
C PRO A 10 25.57 9.36 -3.14
N TRP A 11 24.50 9.47 -2.36
CA TRP A 11 23.88 8.31 -1.71
C TRP A 11 23.02 7.59 -2.75
N ARG A 12 23.51 6.47 -3.27
CA ARG A 12 22.78 5.69 -4.27
C ARG A 12 21.78 4.75 -3.57
N ILE A 13 20.53 4.77 -4.02
CA ILE A 13 19.47 3.87 -3.55
C ILE A 13 18.85 3.12 -4.74
N GLY A 14 18.44 1.88 -4.52
CA GLY A 14 17.74 1.09 -5.52
C GLY A 14 16.23 1.34 -5.49
N VAL A 15 15.59 1.39 -6.65
CA VAL A 15 14.13 1.53 -6.76
C VAL A 15 13.58 0.44 -7.68
N LEU A 16 12.63 -0.34 -7.17
CA LEU A 16 12.00 -1.47 -7.86
C LEU A 16 10.47 -1.33 -7.82
N PHE A 17 9.95 -0.53 -8.74
CA PHE A 17 8.52 -0.40 -9.00
C PHE A 17 8.28 -0.64 -10.49
N SER A 18 7.27 -1.44 -10.82
CA SER A 18 6.94 -1.76 -12.19
C SER A 18 6.34 -0.57 -12.92
N ALA A 19 6.95 -0.19 -14.05
CA ALA A 19 6.37 0.74 -15.01
C ALA A 19 5.49 0.01 -16.05
N THR A 20 5.64 -1.32 -16.14
CA THR A 20 4.86 -2.20 -17.00
C THR A 20 4.30 -3.41 -16.24
N GLY A 21 3.37 -4.15 -16.85
CA GLY A 21 2.74 -5.31 -16.22
C GLY A 21 1.47 -4.99 -15.42
N VAL A 22 0.92 -6.01 -14.75
CA VAL A 22 -0.43 -5.99 -14.16
C VAL A 22 -0.61 -4.95 -13.05
N THR A 23 0.45 -4.61 -12.32
CA THR A 23 0.41 -3.62 -11.21
C THR A 23 1.08 -2.29 -11.57
N ALA A 24 1.35 -2.04 -12.86
CA ALA A 24 2.03 -0.82 -13.32
C ALA A 24 1.36 0.48 -12.86
N ALA A 25 0.03 0.54 -12.84
CA ALA A 25 -0.70 1.76 -12.47
C ALA A 25 -0.40 2.21 -11.04
N VAL A 26 -0.52 1.30 -10.07
CA VAL A 26 -0.22 1.59 -8.66
C VAL A 26 1.29 1.74 -8.43
N GLU A 27 2.14 0.91 -9.04
CA GLU A 27 3.58 0.97 -8.85
C GLU A 27 4.20 2.24 -9.44
N THR A 28 3.66 2.76 -10.55
CA THR A 28 4.06 4.06 -11.09
C THR A 28 3.74 5.20 -10.11
N SER A 29 2.64 5.11 -9.36
CA SER A 29 2.35 6.09 -8.29
C SER A 29 3.37 6.00 -7.14
N GLN A 30 3.81 4.80 -6.77
CA GLN A 30 4.85 4.57 -5.75
C GLN A 30 6.22 5.10 -6.19
N LEU A 31 6.57 4.90 -7.47
CA LEU A 31 7.76 5.51 -8.07
C LEU A 31 7.67 7.04 -8.01
N GLY A 32 6.52 7.61 -8.37
CA GLY A 32 6.28 9.06 -8.30
C GLY A 32 6.43 9.62 -6.88
N GLY A 33 5.97 8.91 -5.86
CA GLY A 33 6.10 9.30 -4.45
C GLY A 33 7.53 9.21 -3.94
N THR A 34 8.23 8.13 -4.30
CA THR A 34 9.66 7.92 -4.00
C THR A 34 10.51 9.04 -4.56
N LEU A 35 10.33 9.34 -5.85
CA LEU A 35 11.13 10.36 -6.53
C LEU A 35 10.79 11.78 -6.04
N LEU A 36 9.52 12.05 -5.66
CA LEU A 36 9.16 13.33 -5.04
C LEU A 36 9.94 13.57 -3.73
N ALA A 37 10.02 12.55 -2.86
CA ALA A 37 10.77 12.67 -1.62
C ALA A 37 12.26 12.93 -1.88
N ILE A 38 12.85 12.26 -2.88
CA ILE A 38 14.25 12.47 -3.29
C ILE A 38 14.46 13.91 -3.78
N ASP A 39 13.56 14.42 -4.62
CA ASP A 39 13.64 15.79 -5.16
C ASP A 39 13.62 16.83 -4.02
N GLU A 40 12.73 16.66 -3.04
CA GLU A 40 12.65 17.53 -1.85
C GLU A 40 13.91 17.46 -0.99
N ILE A 41 14.43 16.25 -0.75
CA ILE A 41 15.65 16.05 0.04
C ILE A 41 16.87 16.68 -0.64
N ASN A 42 16.98 16.50 -1.96
CA ASN A 42 18.08 17.09 -2.74
C ASN A 42 17.97 18.62 -2.81
N ALA A 43 16.76 19.16 -2.98
CA ALA A 43 16.51 20.60 -2.93
C ALA A 43 16.88 21.21 -1.56
N ALA A 44 16.78 20.43 -0.48
CA ALA A 44 17.20 20.81 0.87
C ALA A 44 18.71 20.63 1.15
N GLY A 45 19.53 20.35 0.11
CA GLY A 45 20.98 20.17 0.24
C GLY A 45 21.44 18.71 0.39
N GLY A 46 20.53 17.75 0.19
CA GLY A 46 20.82 16.32 0.29
C GLY A 46 21.01 15.84 1.74
N VAL A 47 21.65 14.68 1.90
CA VAL A 47 21.93 14.08 3.20
C VAL A 47 23.41 14.22 3.52
N LEU A 48 23.74 14.97 4.57
CA LEU A 48 25.13 15.30 4.93
C LEU A 48 25.87 15.99 3.77
N GLY A 49 25.18 16.89 3.06
CA GLY A 49 25.71 17.63 1.91
C GLY A 49 25.86 16.80 0.62
N ARG A 50 25.36 15.55 0.60
CA ARG A 50 25.46 14.63 -0.54
C ARG A 50 24.08 14.41 -1.15
N PRO A 51 23.92 14.52 -2.48
CA PRO A 51 22.64 14.23 -3.12
C PRO A 51 22.29 12.74 -3.02
N VAL A 52 21.01 12.43 -3.03
CA VAL A 52 20.44 11.08 -3.15
C VAL A 52 20.18 10.79 -4.63
N GLU A 53 20.64 9.64 -5.12
CA GLU A 53 20.49 9.22 -6.51
C GLU A 53 19.75 7.88 -6.57
N ALA A 54 18.64 7.82 -7.30
CA ALA A 54 17.89 6.59 -7.51
C ALA A 54 18.42 5.81 -8.71
N VAL A 55 18.70 4.53 -8.51
CA VAL A 55 18.95 3.53 -9.56
C VAL A 55 17.67 2.74 -9.76
N VAL A 56 17.00 2.96 -10.89
CA VAL A 56 15.65 2.44 -11.15
C VAL A 56 15.70 1.33 -12.19
N TYR A 57 15.03 0.21 -11.92
CA TYR A 57 14.75 -0.82 -12.90
C TYR A 57 13.25 -1.10 -12.95
N ASP A 58 12.71 -1.41 -14.14
CA ASP A 58 11.33 -1.84 -14.33
C ASP A 58 11.24 -3.38 -14.30
N PRO A 59 10.74 -3.98 -13.21
CA PRO A 59 10.57 -5.43 -13.10
C PRO A 59 9.29 -5.97 -13.73
N ALA A 60 8.46 -5.14 -14.37
CA ALA A 60 7.30 -5.56 -15.17
C ALA A 60 6.28 -6.46 -14.43
N SER A 61 6.08 -6.24 -13.13
CA SER A 61 5.23 -7.05 -12.24
C SER A 61 5.64 -8.53 -12.15
N ASP A 62 6.86 -8.91 -12.55
CA ASP A 62 7.32 -10.30 -12.58
C ASP A 62 8.28 -10.61 -11.41
N PRO A 63 7.94 -11.55 -10.51
CA PRO A 63 8.79 -11.90 -9.37
C PRO A 63 10.23 -12.31 -9.74
N LYS A 64 10.44 -12.94 -10.91
CA LYS A 64 11.80 -13.33 -11.37
C LYS A 64 12.62 -12.10 -11.75
N SER A 65 12.00 -11.16 -12.47
CA SER A 65 12.61 -9.88 -12.85
C SER A 65 12.91 -9.03 -11.63
N PHE A 66 12.00 -8.95 -10.66
CA PHE A 66 12.24 -8.34 -9.35
C PHE A 66 13.48 -8.91 -8.66
N ARG A 67 13.58 -10.24 -8.55
CA ARG A 67 14.74 -10.92 -7.96
C ARG A 67 16.04 -10.58 -8.68
N ARG A 68 16.04 -10.67 -10.01
CA ARG A 68 17.21 -10.36 -10.86
C ARG A 68 17.69 -8.93 -10.66
N PHE A 69 16.77 -7.95 -10.66
CA PHE A 69 17.14 -6.55 -10.50
C PHE A 69 17.54 -6.21 -9.06
N ALA A 70 16.98 -6.88 -8.05
CA ALA A 70 17.46 -6.75 -6.68
C ALA A 70 18.91 -7.25 -6.52
N GLU A 71 19.25 -8.38 -7.15
CA GLU A 71 20.62 -8.90 -7.16
C GLU A 71 21.58 -7.95 -7.89
N LYS A 72 21.19 -7.46 -9.07
CA LYS A 72 21.96 -6.46 -9.81
C LYS A 72 22.20 -5.19 -8.97
N LEU A 73 21.16 -4.68 -8.32
CA LEU A 73 21.25 -3.50 -7.46
C LEU A 73 22.27 -3.69 -6.33
N LEU A 74 22.21 -4.81 -5.62
CA LEU A 74 23.05 -5.06 -4.44
C LEU A 74 24.50 -5.43 -4.81
N VAL A 75 24.68 -6.19 -5.90
CA VAL A 75 25.97 -6.76 -6.31
C VAL A 75 26.72 -5.87 -7.29
N GLU A 76 26.06 -5.44 -8.37
CA GLU A 76 26.70 -4.68 -9.45
C GLU A 76 26.63 -3.18 -9.21
N ASP A 77 25.45 -2.65 -8.86
CA ASP A 77 25.28 -1.21 -8.59
C ASP A 77 25.80 -0.82 -7.20
N GLY A 78 26.01 -1.79 -6.31
CA GLY A 78 26.56 -1.58 -4.98
C GLY A 78 25.64 -0.78 -4.05
N VAL A 79 24.34 -0.72 -4.31
CA VAL A 79 23.38 -0.08 -3.39
C VAL A 79 23.16 -0.96 -2.16
N ARG A 80 22.68 -0.35 -1.08
CA ARG A 80 22.36 -1.05 0.19
C ARG A 80 20.90 -0.95 0.58
N LEU A 81 20.22 0.10 0.12
CA LEU A 81 18.82 0.37 0.41
C LEU A 81 18.01 0.19 -0.89
N ILE A 82 16.93 -0.58 -0.83
CA ILE A 82 15.99 -0.79 -1.93
C ILE A 82 14.61 -0.30 -1.49
N PHE A 83 13.96 0.50 -2.32
CA PHE A 83 12.59 0.97 -2.16
C PHE A 83 11.75 0.34 -3.26
N GLY A 84 10.77 -0.50 -2.92
CA GLY A 84 10.10 -1.24 -3.97
C GLY A 84 9.11 -2.30 -3.52
N CYS A 85 8.69 -3.06 -4.53
CA CYS A 85 7.70 -4.12 -4.48
C CYS A 85 6.28 -3.66 -4.19
N TYR A 86 5.34 -4.38 -4.80
CA TYR A 86 3.92 -4.24 -4.55
C TYR A 86 3.32 -5.58 -4.15
N MET A 87 3.18 -6.51 -5.10
CA MET A 87 2.64 -7.84 -4.80
C MET A 87 3.52 -8.61 -3.81
N SER A 88 2.93 -9.27 -2.82
CA SER A 88 3.67 -10.10 -1.86
C SER A 88 4.55 -11.16 -2.50
N SER A 89 4.16 -11.69 -3.67
CA SER A 89 4.99 -12.60 -4.47
C SER A 89 6.33 -11.97 -4.89
N THR A 90 6.35 -10.67 -5.23
CA THR A 90 7.56 -9.93 -5.59
C THR A 90 8.43 -9.67 -4.37
N ARG A 91 7.82 -9.27 -3.24
CA ARG A 91 8.52 -9.12 -1.95
C ARG A 91 9.20 -10.43 -1.53
N LYS A 92 8.45 -11.53 -1.52
CA LYS A 92 8.97 -12.88 -1.20
C LYS A 92 10.08 -13.33 -2.16
N ALA A 93 10.06 -12.89 -3.42
CA ALA A 93 11.09 -13.24 -4.39
C ALA A 93 12.42 -12.49 -4.15
N ILE A 94 12.37 -11.23 -3.68
CA ILE A 94 13.58 -10.44 -3.44
C ILE A 94 14.13 -10.58 -2.03
N LEU A 95 13.29 -10.87 -1.03
CA LEU A 95 13.69 -10.86 0.38
C LEU A 95 14.91 -11.78 0.66
N PRO A 96 14.99 -13.02 0.13
CA PRO A 96 16.18 -13.86 0.31
C PRO A 96 17.46 -13.25 -0.29
N VAL A 97 17.35 -12.49 -1.38
CA VAL A 97 18.49 -11.79 -2.01
C VAL A 97 18.92 -10.60 -1.16
N VAL A 98 17.95 -9.81 -0.69
CA VAL A 98 18.21 -8.68 0.23
C VAL A 98 18.90 -9.17 1.50
N GLU A 99 18.43 -10.27 2.09
CA GLU A 99 19.04 -10.89 3.28
C GLU A 99 20.45 -11.41 3.01
N ALA A 100 20.66 -12.15 1.90
CA ALA A 100 21.95 -12.72 1.55
C ALA A 100 23.04 -11.65 1.34
N TYR A 101 22.68 -10.50 0.75
CA TYR A 101 23.60 -9.39 0.52
C TYR A 101 23.54 -8.31 1.60
N ARG A 102 22.84 -8.58 2.71
CA ARG A 102 22.69 -7.66 3.86
C ARG A 102 22.21 -6.27 3.45
N GLY A 103 21.28 -6.20 2.49
CA GLY A 103 20.58 -4.99 2.10
C GLY A 103 19.43 -4.65 3.06
N LEU A 104 18.72 -3.56 2.80
CA LEU A 104 17.47 -3.19 3.48
C LEU A 104 16.41 -2.86 2.45
N LEU A 105 15.28 -3.56 2.52
CA LEU A 105 14.09 -3.26 1.73
C LEU A 105 13.17 -2.31 2.53
N PHE A 106 12.68 -1.27 1.87
CA PHE A 106 11.56 -0.45 2.33
C PHE A 106 10.34 -0.78 1.46
N TYR A 107 9.30 -1.33 2.09
CA TYR A 107 8.13 -1.90 1.44
C TYR A 107 6.86 -1.07 1.76
N PRO A 108 6.44 -0.18 0.85
CA PRO A 108 5.34 0.78 1.06
C PRO A 108 3.98 0.25 0.62
N THR A 109 3.72 -1.03 0.85
CA THR A 109 2.53 -1.69 0.31
C THR A 109 1.82 -2.47 1.41
N LEU A 110 0.49 -2.36 1.43
CA LEU A 110 -0.36 -3.20 2.27
C LEU A 110 -0.14 -4.68 1.96
N TYR A 111 -0.26 -5.56 2.95
CA TYR A 111 -0.04 -6.99 2.73
C TYR A 111 -0.77 -7.87 3.76
N GLU A 112 -0.59 -9.18 3.60
CA GLU A 112 -1.30 -10.22 4.35
C GLU A 112 -0.86 -10.41 5.82
N GLY A 113 0.23 -9.81 6.27
CA GLY A 113 0.81 -10.12 7.59
C GLY A 113 1.71 -11.36 7.58
N PHE A 114 1.91 -11.95 8.76
CA PHE A 114 2.62 -13.21 9.00
C PHE A 114 4.07 -13.23 8.50
N GLU A 115 4.73 -12.07 8.44
CA GLU A 115 6.12 -11.96 8.05
C GLU A 115 6.88 -11.03 8.98
N TYR A 116 8.11 -11.40 9.28
CA TYR A 116 9.10 -10.52 9.86
C TYR A 116 10.43 -10.78 9.18
N SER A 117 11.09 -9.70 8.75
CA SER A 117 12.50 -9.73 8.38
C SER A 117 13.18 -8.50 8.92
N ARG A 118 14.36 -8.70 9.54
CA ARG A 118 15.25 -7.60 9.95
C ARG A 118 15.76 -6.79 8.75
N HIS A 119 15.64 -7.33 7.54
CA HIS A 119 16.07 -6.72 6.28
C HIS A 119 14.90 -6.11 5.49
N CYS A 120 13.73 -5.96 6.12
CA CYS A 120 12.58 -5.27 5.53
C CYS A 120 11.94 -4.31 6.55
N VAL A 121 11.63 -3.09 6.11
CA VAL A 121 10.82 -2.10 6.81
C VAL A 121 9.47 -2.00 6.12
N TYR A 122 8.40 -2.27 6.86
CA TYR A 122 7.04 -2.35 6.33
C TYR A 122 6.31 -1.04 6.65
N THR A 123 6.07 -0.23 5.62
CA THR A 123 5.42 1.09 5.74
C THR A 123 4.00 1.09 5.19
N GLY A 124 3.57 0.00 4.54
CA GLY A 124 2.17 -0.28 4.25
C GLY A 124 1.44 -0.99 5.40
N ALA A 125 0.12 -1.00 5.32
CA ALA A 125 -0.76 -1.55 6.35
C ALA A 125 -0.64 -3.08 6.49
N ALA A 126 -0.56 -3.56 7.73
CA ALA A 126 -0.85 -4.94 8.07
C ALA A 126 -2.38 -5.17 8.18
N PRO A 127 -2.87 -6.42 8.27
CA PRO A 127 -4.31 -6.70 8.30
C PRO A 127 -5.08 -5.99 9.41
N ASN A 128 -4.47 -5.80 10.59
CA ASN A 128 -5.10 -5.11 11.71
C ASN A 128 -5.26 -3.59 11.50
N GLN A 129 -4.68 -3.06 10.42
CA GLN A 129 -4.67 -1.64 10.04
C GLN A 129 -5.44 -1.37 8.73
N ASN A 130 -6.19 -2.35 8.21
CA ASN A 130 -7.14 -2.14 7.12
C ASN A 130 -8.35 -3.09 7.20
N SER A 131 -8.10 -4.40 7.36
CA SER A 131 -9.08 -5.46 7.24
C SER A 131 -10.08 -5.44 8.38
N ILE A 132 -9.61 -5.24 9.62
CA ILE A 132 -10.48 -5.09 10.79
C ILE A 132 -11.47 -3.94 10.58
N GLN A 133 -10.95 -2.78 10.14
CA GLN A 133 -11.73 -1.56 9.98
C GLN A 133 -12.75 -1.68 8.86
N LEU A 134 -12.35 -2.28 7.73
CA LEU A 134 -13.24 -2.58 6.63
C LEU A 134 -14.33 -3.57 7.05
N ALA A 135 -13.97 -4.67 7.71
CA ALA A 135 -14.92 -5.67 8.19
C ALA A 135 -15.94 -5.05 9.13
N LYS A 136 -15.49 -4.28 10.13
CA LYS A 136 -16.36 -3.60 11.10
C LYS A 136 -17.35 -2.65 10.43
N TYR A 137 -16.89 -1.86 9.45
CA TYR A 137 -17.76 -0.96 8.70
C TYR A 137 -18.79 -1.72 7.86
N LEU A 138 -18.38 -2.77 7.14
CA LEU A 138 -19.26 -3.54 6.25
C LEU A 138 -20.33 -4.31 7.03
N LEU A 139 -19.93 -5.00 8.10
CA LEU A 139 -20.84 -5.74 8.97
C LEU A 139 -21.87 -4.84 9.66
N GLY A 140 -21.45 -3.64 10.07
CA GLY A 140 -22.34 -2.66 10.71
C GLY A 140 -23.28 -1.92 9.76
N THR A 141 -22.96 -1.87 8.45
CA THR A 141 -23.67 -1.00 7.48
C THR A 141 -24.49 -1.78 6.44
N TYR A 142 -24.01 -2.94 6.00
CA TYR A 142 -24.59 -3.66 4.86
C TYR A 142 -25.19 -5.01 5.24
N GLY A 143 -24.46 -5.82 6.00
CA GLY A 143 -24.89 -7.16 6.36
C GLY A 143 -23.72 -8.10 6.57
N ASN A 144 -24.03 -9.38 6.77
CA ASN A 144 -23.07 -10.40 7.17
C ASN A 144 -22.95 -11.57 6.18
N ARG A 145 -23.56 -11.47 4.99
CA ARG A 145 -23.46 -12.45 3.91
C ARG A 145 -22.47 -11.97 2.84
N PHE A 146 -21.27 -12.54 2.83
CA PHE A 146 -20.20 -12.13 1.92
C PHE A 146 -20.05 -13.05 0.72
N PHE A 147 -19.75 -12.47 -0.44
CA PHE A 147 -19.20 -13.17 -1.60
C PHE A 147 -17.77 -12.70 -1.80
N MET A 148 -16.80 -13.60 -1.88
CA MET A 148 -15.38 -13.25 -1.97
C MET A 148 -14.82 -13.51 -3.37
N ILE A 149 -14.06 -12.56 -3.90
CA ILE A 149 -13.30 -12.70 -5.14
C ILE A 149 -11.86 -12.23 -4.93
N GLY A 150 -10.88 -12.99 -5.42
CA GLY A 150 -9.47 -12.62 -5.36
C GLY A 150 -8.69 -12.95 -6.62
N SER A 151 -7.54 -12.32 -6.81
CA SER A 151 -6.56 -12.78 -7.80
C SER A 151 -5.82 -14.02 -7.27
N ASN A 152 -5.45 -14.96 -8.16
CA ASN A 152 -4.89 -16.26 -7.77
C ASN A 152 -3.40 -16.17 -7.38
N TYR A 153 -3.09 -15.64 -6.21
CA TYR A 153 -1.77 -15.66 -5.57
C TYR A 153 -1.88 -15.45 -4.05
N VAL A 154 -0.75 -15.42 -3.33
CA VAL A 154 -0.72 -15.50 -1.84
C VAL A 154 -1.52 -14.43 -1.10
N PHE A 155 -1.48 -13.16 -1.53
CA PHE A 155 -2.10 -12.07 -0.77
C PHE A 155 -3.63 -12.20 -0.70
N PRO A 156 -4.35 -12.47 -1.83
CA PRO A 156 -5.79 -12.69 -1.78
C PRO A 156 -6.22 -13.88 -0.94
N TYR A 157 -5.48 -15.00 -0.98
CA TYR A 157 -5.80 -16.18 -0.16
C TYR A 157 -5.78 -15.86 1.34
N GLU A 158 -4.70 -15.22 1.82
CA GLU A 158 -4.58 -14.89 3.24
C GLU A 158 -5.55 -13.77 3.65
N SER A 159 -5.75 -12.77 2.80
CA SER A 159 -6.68 -11.67 3.07
C SER A 159 -8.14 -12.15 3.13
N ASN A 160 -8.54 -13.05 2.24
CA ASN A 160 -9.88 -13.66 2.26
C ASN A 160 -10.06 -14.57 3.47
N ARG A 161 -9.02 -15.32 3.89
CA ARG A 161 -9.03 -16.08 5.14
C ARG A 161 -9.28 -15.19 6.35
N ILE A 162 -8.53 -14.08 6.47
CA ILE A 162 -8.69 -13.10 7.55
C ILE A 162 -10.09 -12.48 7.54
N MET A 163 -10.59 -12.06 6.37
CA MET A 163 -11.95 -11.53 6.27
C MET A 163 -13.00 -12.59 6.65
N SER A 164 -12.79 -13.85 6.27
CA SER A 164 -13.68 -14.96 6.63
C SER A 164 -13.76 -15.15 8.14
N ASP A 165 -12.65 -15.05 8.85
CA ASP A 165 -12.62 -15.15 10.31
C ASP A 165 -13.49 -14.05 10.96
N PHE A 166 -13.40 -12.79 10.50
CA PHE A 166 -14.27 -11.70 10.98
C PHE A 166 -15.76 -11.92 10.67
N VAL A 167 -16.06 -12.44 9.47
CA VAL A 167 -17.43 -12.77 9.06
C VAL A 167 -18.00 -13.90 9.94
N ILE A 168 -17.21 -14.93 10.24
CA ILE A 168 -17.65 -16.04 11.09
C ILE A 168 -17.85 -15.57 12.55
N GLN A 169 -16.95 -14.75 13.08
CA GLN A 169 -17.06 -14.21 14.45
C GLN A 169 -18.30 -13.34 14.65
N SER A 170 -18.74 -12.65 13.60
CA SER A 170 -19.99 -11.87 13.60
C SER A 170 -21.25 -12.71 13.30
N GLN A 171 -21.14 -14.05 13.32
CA GLN A 171 -22.21 -14.99 12.97
C GLN A 171 -22.72 -14.85 11.53
N GLY A 172 -21.90 -14.28 10.65
CA GLY A 172 -22.13 -14.16 9.23
C GLY A 172 -21.81 -15.42 8.43
N LYS A 173 -21.86 -15.30 7.10
CA LYS A 173 -21.61 -16.40 6.16
C LYS A 173 -20.83 -15.93 4.95
N VAL A 174 -19.80 -16.69 4.58
CA VAL A 174 -19.20 -16.63 3.25
C VAL A 174 -20.02 -17.53 2.32
N LEU A 175 -20.71 -16.93 1.35
CA LEU A 175 -21.63 -17.62 0.45
C LEU A 175 -20.90 -18.33 -0.70
N ASP A 176 -19.78 -17.75 -1.13
CA ASP A 176 -18.94 -18.27 -2.19
C ASP A 176 -17.57 -17.56 -2.13
N GLU A 177 -16.55 -18.22 -2.65
CA GLU A 177 -15.18 -17.71 -2.72
C GLU A 177 -14.54 -18.14 -4.04
N VAL A 178 -14.07 -17.17 -4.82
CA VAL A 178 -13.58 -17.41 -6.18
C VAL A 178 -12.24 -16.74 -6.45
N TYR A 179 -11.38 -17.44 -7.17
CA TYR A 179 -10.07 -16.94 -7.56
C TYR A 179 -9.94 -16.90 -9.08
N VAL A 180 -9.52 -15.75 -9.60
CA VAL A 180 -9.25 -15.54 -11.02
C VAL A 180 -7.74 -15.41 -11.26
N PRO A 181 -7.18 -15.94 -12.37
CA PRO A 181 -5.80 -15.66 -12.75
C PRO A 181 -5.53 -14.15 -12.85
N LEU A 182 -4.28 -13.72 -12.68
CA LEU A 182 -3.89 -12.37 -13.06
C LEU A 182 -4.01 -12.20 -14.58
N GLY A 183 -4.63 -11.12 -15.04
CA GLY A 183 -4.94 -10.89 -16.45
C GLY A 183 -6.09 -11.75 -16.96
N ALA A 184 -7.09 -12.04 -16.11
CA ALA A 184 -8.21 -12.92 -16.48
C ALA A 184 -9.14 -12.31 -17.54
N GLY A 185 -9.16 -10.98 -17.66
CA GLY A 185 -9.98 -10.25 -18.63
C GLY A 185 -11.50 -10.23 -18.30
N PRO A 186 -12.30 -9.49 -19.09
CA PRO A 186 -13.70 -9.19 -18.77
C PRO A 186 -14.62 -10.42 -18.61
N ASP A 187 -14.52 -11.41 -19.51
CA ASP A 187 -15.38 -12.59 -19.52
C ASP A 187 -15.35 -13.38 -18.19
N ALA A 188 -14.20 -13.37 -17.51
CA ALA A 188 -14.08 -14.02 -16.21
C ALA A 188 -14.97 -13.34 -15.17
N PHE A 189 -15.01 -12.01 -15.17
CA PHE A 189 -15.78 -11.21 -14.22
C PHE A 189 -17.29 -11.26 -14.50
N GLU A 190 -17.71 -11.34 -15.76
CA GLU A 190 -19.12 -11.58 -16.11
C GLU A 190 -19.65 -12.90 -15.52
N ARG A 191 -18.86 -13.97 -15.62
CA ARG A 191 -19.19 -15.27 -15.00
C ARG A 191 -19.25 -15.17 -13.48
N VAL A 192 -18.36 -14.41 -12.86
CA VAL A 192 -18.43 -14.16 -11.40
C VAL A 192 -19.70 -13.38 -11.05
N MET A 193 -20.08 -12.34 -11.80
CA MET A 193 -21.31 -11.58 -11.55
C MET A 193 -22.58 -12.43 -11.69
N ALA A 194 -22.59 -13.44 -12.56
CA ALA A 194 -23.68 -14.42 -12.62
C ALA A 194 -23.78 -15.26 -11.32
N ARG A 195 -22.64 -15.65 -10.72
CA ARG A 195 -22.60 -16.35 -9.42
C ARG A 195 -23.04 -15.44 -8.28
N VAL A 196 -22.59 -14.18 -8.27
CA VAL A 196 -23.01 -13.16 -7.29
C VAL A 196 -24.53 -13.01 -7.28
N ARG A 197 -25.16 -12.85 -8.45
CA ARG A 197 -26.63 -12.75 -8.56
C ARG A 197 -27.35 -13.97 -7.99
N LYS A 198 -26.82 -15.18 -8.24
CA LYS A 198 -27.39 -16.42 -7.72
C LYS A 198 -27.23 -16.55 -6.20
N ALA A 199 -26.09 -16.10 -5.65
CA ALA A 199 -25.79 -16.20 -4.22
C ALA A 199 -26.58 -15.16 -3.39
N ALA A 200 -26.89 -14.00 -3.97
CA ALA A 200 -27.50 -12.86 -3.28
C ALA A 200 -26.76 -12.49 -1.97
N PRO A 201 -25.48 -12.08 -2.06
CA PRO A 201 -24.73 -11.55 -0.93
C PRO A 201 -25.18 -10.14 -0.55
N ASP A 202 -24.78 -9.68 0.64
CA ASP A 202 -24.92 -8.29 1.08
C ASP A 202 -23.71 -7.45 0.63
N VAL A 203 -22.54 -8.09 0.50
CA VAL A 203 -21.28 -7.46 0.11
C VAL A 203 -20.46 -8.37 -0.79
N ILE A 204 -19.84 -7.80 -1.82
CA ILE A 204 -18.77 -8.45 -2.59
C ILE A 204 -17.44 -7.99 -2.02
N PHE A 205 -16.71 -8.88 -1.34
CA PHE A 205 -15.36 -8.58 -0.87
C PHE A 205 -14.34 -8.92 -1.96
N SER A 206 -13.57 -7.92 -2.40
CA SER A 206 -12.62 -8.05 -3.50
C SER A 206 -11.18 -7.85 -3.06
N THR A 207 -10.37 -8.86 -3.35
CA THR A 207 -8.90 -8.84 -3.32
C THR A 207 -8.32 -9.06 -4.72
N VAL A 208 -9.06 -8.64 -5.76
CA VAL A 208 -8.52 -8.52 -7.13
C VAL A 208 -7.52 -7.37 -7.19
N VAL A 209 -6.42 -7.55 -7.91
CA VAL A 209 -5.34 -6.55 -7.99
C VAL A 209 -5.02 -6.12 -9.41
N GLY A 210 -4.50 -4.90 -9.53
CA GLY A 210 -3.97 -4.38 -10.79
C GLY A 210 -5.05 -4.11 -11.83
N SER A 211 -4.67 -4.20 -13.11
CA SER A 211 -5.53 -3.83 -14.24
C SER A 211 -6.86 -4.58 -14.33
N ASP A 212 -6.93 -5.80 -13.77
CA ASP A 212 -8.16 -6.60 -13.72
C ASP A 212 -9.24 -5.98 -12.82
N THR A 213 -8.85 -5.12 -11.87
CA THR A 213 -9.77 -4.47 -10.93
C THR A 213 -10.82 -3.65 -11.68
N ALA A 214 -10.44 -2.88 -12.70
CA ALA A 214 -11.40 -2.10 -13.48
C ALA A 214 -12.41 -3.00 -14.20
N SER A 215 -11.97 -4.15 -14.72
CA SER A 215 -12.85 -5.11 -15.40
C SER A 215 -13.91 -5.71 -14.44
N LEU A 216 -13.54 -5.98 -13.19
CA LEU A 216 -14.49 -6.43 -12.17
C LEU A 216 -15.59 -5.40 -11.91
N TYR A 217 -15.23 -4.13 -11.78
CA TYR A 217 -16.16 -3.04 -11.46
C TYR A 217 -17.07 -2.72 -12.65
N GLU A 218 -16.52 -2.72 -13.87
CA GLU A 218 -17.33 -2.62 -15.09
C GLU A 218 -18.30 -3.79 -15.24
N ALA A 219 -17.88 -5.02 -14.90
CA ALA A 219 -18.77 -6.18 -14.93
C ALA A 219 -19.90 -6.07 -13.89
N HIS A 220 -19.64 -5.54 -12.69
CA HIS A 220 -20.67 -5.28 -11.69
C HIS A 220 -21.73 -4.30 -12.22
N ARG A 221 -21.29 -3.17 -12.78
CA ARG A 221 -22.17 -2.20 -13.44
C ARG A 221 -22.96 -2.81 -14.59
N ALA A 222 -22.28 -3.52 -15.50
CA ALA A 222 -22.89 -4.15 -16.66
C ALA A 222 -23.93 -5.22 -16.29
N ALA A 223 -23.76 -5.87 -15.13
CA ALA A 223 -24.74 -6.81 -14.58
C ALA A 223 -25.98 -6.12 -13.96
N GLY A 224 -26.02 -4.79 -13.94
CA GLY A 224 -27.13 -4.01 -13.37
C GLY A 224 -27.20 -4.06 -11.85
N LEU A 225 -26.08 -4.35 -11.18
CA LEU A 225 -25.99 -4.36 -9.73
C LEU A 225 -25.84 -2.93 -9.20
N ASP A 226 -26.47 -2.64 -8.07
CA ASP A 226 -26.43 -1.31 -7.46
C ASP A 226 -25.41 -1.28 -6.32
N ALA A 227 -24.36 -0.48 -6.45
CA ALA A 227 -23.32 -0.31 -5.44
C ALA A 227 -23.84 0.30 -4.12
N ALA A 228 -24.99 0.97 -4.11
CA ALA A 228 -25.59 1.47 -2.89
C ALA A 228 -26.10 0.35 -1.97
N THR A 229 -26.56 -0.77 -2.55
CA THR A 229 -27.13 -1.91 -1.81
C THR A 229 -26.23 -3.14 -1.82
N LEU A 230 -25.45 -3.35 -2.89
CA LEU A 230 -24.49 -4.43 -3.05
C LEU A 230 -23.14 -3.88 -3.52
N PRO A 231 -22.37 -3.23 -2.63
CA PRO A 231 -21.06 -2.70 -2.99
C PRO A 231 -20.04 -3.84 -3.22
N ILE A 232 -19.14 -3.61 -4.18
CA ILE A 232 -17.78 -4.13 -4.07
C ILE A 232 -17.05 -3.34 -2.97
N ALA A 233 -16.50 -4.07 -2.00
CA ALA A 233 -15.63 -3.56 -0.97
C ALA A 233 -14.26 -4.21 -1.10
N SER A 234 -13.19 -3.43 -1.15
CA SER A 234 -11.85 -3.92 -1.47
C SER A 234 -10.80 -3.50 -0.43
N LEU A 235 -9.73 -4.30 -0.32
CA LEU A 235 -8.50 -3.90 0.36
C LEU A 235 -7.45 -3.34 -0.60
N THR A 236 -7.64 -3.50 -1.91
CA THR A 236 -6.62 -3.28 -2.93
C THR A 236 -6.97 -2.18 -3.91
N THR A 237 -8.27 -1.94 -4.15
CA THR A 237 -8.70 -0.85 -5.03
C THR A 237 -8.35 0.51 -4.41
N GLY A 238 -7.47 1.25 -5.08
CA GLY A 238 -7.14 2.64 -4.75
C GLY A 238 -7.35 3.58 -5.93
N GLU A 239 -6.88 4.82 -5.80
CA GLU A 239 -7.03 5.88 -6.81
C GLU A 239 -6.45 5.48 -8.18
N ALA A 240 -5.41 4.65 -8.20
CA ALA A 240 -4.78 4.18 -9.44
C ALA A 240 -5.69 3.27 -10.26
N GLU A 241 -6.35 2.29 -9.64
CA GLU A 241 -7.31 1.42 -10.32
C GLU A 241 -8.58 2.19 -10.70
N VAL A 242 -9.04 3.10 -9.84
CA VAL A 242 -10.23 3.93 -10.12
C VAL A 242 -10.04 4.80 -11.36
N ALA A 243 -8.82 5.30 -11.60
CA ALA A 243 -8.49 6.05 -12.80
C ALA A 243 -8.61 5.23 -14.10
N LEU A 244 -8.72 3.90 -14.01
CA LEU A 244 -8.93 2.98 -15.15
C LEU A 244 -10.41 2.62 -15.37
N MET A 245 -11.32 3.11 -14.52
CA MET A 245 -12.75 2.80 -14.56
C MET A 245 -13.55 3.94 -15.22
N SER A 246 -14.74 3.62 -15.75
CA SER A 246 -15.74 4.67 -15.97
C SER A 246 -16.21 5.25 -14.62
N PRO A 247 -16.53 6.56 -14.55
CA PRO A 247 -17.06 7.17 -13.33
C PRO A 247 -18.29 6.43 -12.77
N GLU A 248 -19.14 5.91 -13.65
CA GLU A 248 -20.34 5.15 -13.29
C GLU A 248 -20.02 3.79 -12.68
N ALA A 249 -18.96 3.11 -13.14
CA ALA A 249 -18.53 1.83 -12.56
C ALA A 249 -17.78 2.01 -11.24
N ALA A 250 -17.15 3.16 -11.02
CA ALA A 250 -16.45 3.46 -9.77
C ALA A 250 -17.40 3.84 -8.63
N ALA A 251 -18.49 4.54 -8.92
CA ALA A 251 -19.34 5.18 -7.92
C ALA A 251 -19.91 4.21 -6.88
N GLY A 252 -19.86 4.59 -5.60
CA GLY A 252 -20.53 3.89 -4.50
C GLY A 252 -19.74 2.74 -3.86
N HIS A 253 -18.64 2.30 -4.47
CA HIS A 253 -17.78 1.24 -3.95
C HIS A 253 -16.87 1.69 -2.80
N ILE A 254 -16.36 0.72 -2.03
CA ILE A 254 -15.72 0.97 -0.73
C ILE A 254 -14.30 0.41 -0.71
N THR A 255 -13.39 1.14 -0.06
CA THR A 255 -12.05 0.63 0.26
C THR A 255 -11.60 1.06 1.65
N ALA A 256 -10.54 0.44 2.16
CA ALA A 256 -9.88 0.83 3.39
C ALA A 256 -8.39 1.06 3.17
N ALA A 257 -7.89 2.23 3.57
CA ALA A 257 -6.50 2.60 3.40
C ALA A 257 -6.05 3.58 4.49
N PRO A 258 -4.74 3.68 4.75
CA PRO A 258 -4.22 4.69 5.66
C PRO A 258 -4.33 6.13 5.13
N PHE A 259 -4.40 6.32 3.81
CA PHE A 259 -4.42 7.63 3.18
C PHE A 259 -5.40 7.66 1.99
N PHE A 260 -5.98 8.83 1.74
CA PHE A 260 -6.80 9.10 0.55
C PHE A 260 -6.44 10.49 0.04
N GLU A 261 -6.46 10.70 -1.28
CA GLU A 261 -6.19 12.01 -1.90
C GLU A 261 -7.07 13.13 -1.31
N THR A 262 -8.29 12.80 -0.90
CA THR A 262 -9.28 13.72 -0.36
C THR A 262 -9.09 14.06 1.13
N LEU A 263 -8.09 13.49 1.80
CA LEU A 263 -7.81 13.78 3.20
C LEU A 263 -7.55 15.28 3.40
N ALA A 264 -8.38 15.93 4.20
CA ALA A 264 -8.42 17.39 4.31
C ALA A 264 -7.49 17.97 5.39
N THR A 265 -6.33 17.35 5.64
CA THR A 265 -5.30 17.92 6.53
C THR A 265 -4.35 18.84 5.75
N PRO A 266 -3.69 19.81 6.40
CA PRO A 266 -2.66 20.63 5.74
C PRO A 266 -1.53 19.80 5.12
N ALA A 267 -1.06 18.76 5.82
CA ALA A 267 0.00 17.87 5.35
C ALA A 267 -0.43 17.07 4.10
N ALA A 268 -1.65 16.51 4.11
CA ALA A 268 -2.19 15.81 2.96
C ALA A 268 -2.34 16.71 1.74
N ARG A 269 -2.91 17.91 1.90
CA ARG A 269 -3.03 18.89 0.80
C ARG A 269 -1.68 19.29 0.21
N ALA A 270 -0.68 19.51 1.06
CA ALA A 270 0.66 19.87 0.62
C ALA A 270 1.30 18.74 -0.20
N PHE A 271 1.19 17.50 0.27
CA PHE A 271 1.67 16.31 -0.44
C PHE A 271 0.96 16.12 -1.78
N VAL A 272 -0.38 16.15 -1.81
CA VAL A 272 -1.16 16.01 -3.06
C VAL A 272 -0.75 17.06 -4.09
N ALA A 273 -0.64 18.33 -3.68
CA ALA A 273 -0.21 19.41 -4.57
C ALA A 273 1.23 19.22 -5.08
N ALA A 274 2.16 18.78 -4.22
CA ALA A 274 3.54 18.51 -4.61
C ALA A 274 3.64 17.31 -5.57
N PHE A 275 2.90 16.24 -5.28
CA PHE A 275 2.83 15.04 -6.11
C PHE A 275 2.28 15.34 -7.49
N LYS A 276 1.16 16.06 -7.59
CA LYS A 276 0.56 16.44 -8.87
C LYS A 276 1.44 17.40 -9.68
N ARG A 277 2.09 18.35 -9.03
CA ARG A 277 3.05 19.24 -9.70
C ARG A 277 4.22 18.47 -10.33
N ARG A 278 4.67 17.40 -9.67
CA ARG A 278 5.78 16.55 -10.16
C ARG A 278 5.33 15.57 -11.24
N ASN A 279 4.22 14.88 -11.00
CA ASN A 279 3.82 13.70 -11.78
C ASN A 279 2.69 13.98 -12.79
N GLY A 280 2.11 15.19 -12.76
CA GLY A 280 1.00 15.61 -13.59
C GLY A 280 -0.32 15.73 -12.80
N GLU A 281 -1.20 16.66 -13.21
CA GLU A 281 -2.44 16.96 -12.49
C GLU A 281 -3.42 15.78 -12.42
N ALA A 282 -3.37 14.90 -13.43
CA ALA A 282 -4.19 13.69 -13.50
C ALA A 282 -3.53 12.46 -12.84
N ALA A 283 -2.33 12.60 -12.28
CA ALA A 283 -1.64 11.46 -11.67
C ALA A 283 -2.40 11.00 -10.40
N PRO A 284 -2.79 9.72 -10.30
CA PRO A 284 -3.50 9.22 -9.13
C PRO A 284 -2.60 9.26 -7.90
N VAL A 285 -3.09 9.87 -6.82
CA VAL A 285 -2.37 9.96 -5.54
C VAL A 285 -2.88 8.87 -4.61
N THR A 286 -2.14 7.76 -4.55
CA THR A 286 -2.55 6.57 -3.78
C THR A 286 -1.98 6.55 -2.37
N ALA A 287 -2.57 5.73 -1.49
CA ALA A 287 -1.98 5.42 -0.19
C ALA A 287 -0.58 4.78 -0.30
N ALA A 288 -0.35 3.98 -1.35
CA ALA A 288 0.95 3.36 -1.60
C ALA A 288 2.00 4.41 -2.03
N ALA A 289 1.61 5.42 -2.81
CA ALA A 289 2.45 6.55 -3.18
C ALA A 289 2.82 7.40 -1.95
N GLU A 290 1.88 7.63 -1.05
CA GLU A 290 2.11 8.32 0.23
C GLU A 290 3.09 7.54 1.11
N ALA A 291 2.92 6.21 1.22
CA ALA A 291 3.84 5.35 1.94
C ALA A 291 5.24 5.35 1.34
N ALA A 292 5.33 5.29 0.00
CA ALA A 292 6.59 5.36 -0.72
C ALA A 292 7.31 6.71 -0.53
N TYR A 293 6.54 7.79 -0.39
CA TYR A 293 7.06 9.12 -0.09
C TYR A 293 7.63 9.22 1.33
N PHE A 294 6.85 8.90 2.37
CA PHE A 294 7.31 9.12 3.74
C PHE A 294 8.44 8.16 4.16
N GLN A 295 8.49 6.95 3.60
CA GLN A 295 9.54 5.98 3.93
C GLN A 295 10.93 6.44 3.47
N VAL A 296 11.02 7.18 2.35
CA VAL A 296 12.28 7.77 1.86
C VAL A 296 12.74 8.84 2.84
N HIS A 297 11.82 9.71 3.30
CA HIS A 297 12.14 10.70 4.33
C HIS A 297 12.62 10.06 5.63
N LEU A 298 11.96 9.00 6.10
CA LEU A 298 12.39 8.24 7.28
C LEU A 298 13.80 7.65 7.08
N ALA A 299 14.04 6.97 5.96
CA ALA A 299 15.32 6.36 5.62
C ALA A 299 16.45 7.38 5.55
N MET A 300 16.23 8.50 4.87
CA MET A 300 17.26 9.54 4.69
C MET A 300 17.54 10.29 6.00
N ARG A 301 16.54 10.51 6.85
CA ARG A 301 16.76 11.04 8.21
C ARG A 301 17.54 10.04 9.08
N ALA A 302 17.29 8.75 8.95
CA ALA A 302 18.04 7.71 9.64
C ALA A 302 19.50 7.65 9.16
N LEU A 303 19.71 7.73 7.84
CA LEU A 303 21.02 7.82 7.21
C LEU A 303 21.80 9.04 7.72
N ALA A 304 21.15 10.22 7.80
CA ALA A 304 21.77 11.44 8.32
C ALA A 304 22.30 11.27 9.76
N ARG A 305 21.55 10.55 10.61
CA ARG A 305 21.95 10.26 11.99
C ARG A 305 23.05 9.20 12.08
N ALA A 306 22.96 8.16 11.27
CA ALA A 306 23.92 7.06 11.25
C ALA A 306 25.27 7.46 10.61
N GLY A 307 25.25 8.40 9.67
CA GLY A 307 26.42 8.74 8.86
C GLY A 307 26.80 7.67 7.82
N THR A 308 25.95 6.66 7.61
CA THR A 308 26.19 5.53 6.72
C THR A 308 24.87 4.97 6.17
N ASP A 309 24.92 4.28 5.04
CA ASP A 309 23.85 3.50 4.42
C ASP A 309 23.85 2.02 4.84
N ALA A 310 24.70 1.63 5.80
CA ALA A 310 24.77 0.26 6.31
C ALA A 310 23.45 -0.14 7.01
N PRO A 311 22.74 -1.18 6.53
CA PRO A 311 21.41 -1.56 7.04
C PRO A 311 21.32 -1.80 8.55
N ASP A 312 22.30 -2.48 9.14
CA ASP A 312 22.30 -2.78 10.58
C ASP A 312 22.40 -1.50 11.43
N GLN A 313 23.05 -0.45 10.93
CA GLN A 313 23.16 0.84 11.62
C GLN A 313 21.94 1.73 11.34
N LEU A 314 21.36 1.64 10.13
CA LEU A 314 20.15 2.38 9.79
C LEU A 314 18.94 1.91 10.60
N LEU A 315 18.78 0.60 10.79
CA LEU A 315 17.59 0.03 11.41
C LEU A 315 17.36 0.57 12.84
N GLY A 316 18.42 0.61 13.65
CA GLY A 316 18.34 1.19 15.00
C GLY A 316 18.08 2.71 15.02
N GLN A 317 18.33 3.41 13.91
CA GLN A 317 17.98 4.83 13.77
C GLN A 317 16.55 5.05 13.29
N LEU A 318 15.85 4.01 12.82
CA LEU A 318 14.45 4.07 12.35
C LEU A 318 13.47 3.75 13.49
N HIS A 319 13.81 2.78 14.33
CA HIS A 319 12.95 2.29 15.41
C HIS A 319 12.52 3.40 16.37
N ASP A 320 11.22 3.42 16.63
CA ASP A 320 10.53 4.31 17.56
C ASP A 320 10.69 5.82 17.25
N ARG A 321 11.11 6.15 16.03
CA ARG A 321 11.16 7.53 15.55
C ARG A 321 9.87 7.91 14.85
N GLU A 322 9.36 9.09 15.21
CA GLU A 322 8.16 9.63 14.62
C GLU A 322 8.47 10.49 13.38
N PHE A 323 7.53 10.50 12.45
CA PHE A 323 7.53 11.36 11.27
C PHE A 323 6.12 11.87 10.99
N ASP A 324 5.98 13.17 10.74
CA ASP A 324 4.71 13.76 10.33
C ASP A 324 4.46 13.46 8.85
N ALA A 325 3.83 12.31 8.57
CA ALA A 325 3.47 11.91 7.22
C ALA A 325 2.17 12.59 6.77
N PRO A 326 1.88 12.64 5.45
CA PRO A 326 0.62 13.17 4.93
C PRO A 326 -0.62 12.53 5.58
N GLN A 327 -0.59 11.24 5.91
CA GLN A 327 -1.67 10.54 6.60
C GLN A 327 -1.84 10.88 8.11
N GLY A 328 -0.87 11.57 8.70
CA GLY A 328 -0.73 11.79 10.14
C GLY A 328 0.64 11.34 10.65
N ARG A 329 0.90 11.54 11.94
CA ARG A 329 2.19 11.15 12.54
C ARG A 329 2.36 9.64 12.56
N VAL A 330 3.38 9.10 11.91
CA VAL A 330 3.69 7.66 11.84
C VAL A 330 4.95 7.34 12.66
N ARG A 331 5.14 6.05 12.98
CA ARG A 331 6.32 5.55 13.71
C ARG A 331 6.64 4.12 13.26
N ILE A 332 7.91 3.77 13.09
CA ILE A 332 8.31 2.37 12.87
C ILE A 332 8.43 1.67 14.24
N ASP A 333 7.71 0.57 14.41
CA ASP A 333 7.76 -0.26 15.61
C ASP A 333 9.10 -1.00 15.71
N GLY A 334 9.80 -0.81 16.83
CA GLY A 334 11.10 -1.44 17.05
C GLY A 334 11.05 -2.95 17.26
N GLN A 335 9.87 -3.55 17.50
CA GLN A 335 9.74 -4.99 17.74
C GLN A 335 9.54 -5.78 16.45
N ASN A 336 8.97 -5.18 15.41
CA ASN A 336 8.55 -5.92 14.21
C ASN A 336 8.82 -5.21 12.86
N ASN A 337 9.47 -4.04 12.84
CA ASN A 337 9.75 -3.24 11.64
C ASN A 337 8.53 -2.75 10.85
N HIS A 338 7.31 -2.91 11.38
CA HIS A 338 6.10 -2.39 10.76
C HIS A 338 5.80 -0.99 11.27
N THR A 339 4.87 -0.29 10.63
CA THR A 339 4.60 1.11 10.91
C THR A 339 3.27 1.30 11.64
N TYR A 340 3.23 2.22 12.60
CA TYR A 340 2.01 2.74 13.21
C TYR A 340 1.29 3.63 12.20
N LEU A 341 0.09 3.24 11.79
CA LEU A 341 -0.65 3.85 10.67
C LEU A 341 -2.07 4.26 11.07
N TRP A 342 -2.73 5.01 10.19
CA TRP A 342 -4.01 5.67 10.45
C TRP A 342 -5.12 5.09 9.57
N PRO A 343 -5.76 3.97 9.95
CA PRO A 343 -6.72 3.30 9.10
C PRO A 343 -7.98 4.15 8.89
N ARG A 344 -8.47 4.18 7.65
CA ARG A 344 -9.70 4.89 7.26
C ARG A 344 -10.47 4.01 6.28
N VAL A 345 -11.80 4.16 6.26
CA VAL A 345 -12.67 3.55 5.25
C VAL A 345 -13.30 4.68 4.43
N ALA A 346 -13.26 4.54 3.11
CA ALA A 346 -13.81 5.52 2.19
C ALA A 346 -14.72 4.89 1.15
N ARG A 347 -15.64 5.70 0.64
CA ARG A 347 -16.58 5.34 -0.42
C ARG A 347 -16.39 6.27 -1.62
N LEU A 348 -16.40 5.73 -2.82
CA LEU A 348 -16.33 6.53 -4.06
C LEU A 348 -17.61 7.36 -4.24
N ASP A 349 -17.43 8.67 -4.45
CA ASP A 349 -18.51 9.56 -4.89
C ASP A 349 -18.80 9.38 -6.39
N ALA A 350 -19.85 10.03 -6.90
CA ALA A 350 -20.22 9.99 -8.32
C ALA A 350 -19.18 10.61 -9.27
N ARG A 351 -18.12 11.24 -8.73
CA ARG A 351 -16.99 11.79 -9.49
C ARG A 351 -15.75 10.87 -9.41
N GLY A 352 -15.88 9.67 -8.85
CA GLY A 352 -14.78 8.73 -8.70
C GLY A 352 -13.76 9.14 -7.64
N ARG A 353 -14.14 9.95 -6.64
CA ARG A 353 -13.23 10.34 -5.55
C ARG A 353 -13.64 9.66 -4.25
N PHE A 354 -12.66 9.12 -3.54
CA PHE A 354 -12.89 8.53 -2.23
C PHE A 354 -13.32 9.59 -1.22
N GLN A 355 -14.46 9.40 -0.57
CA GLN A 355 -14.92 10.19 0.55
C GLN A 355 -14.82 9.35 1.82
N ILE A 356 -14.09 9.84 2.81
CA ILE A 356 -13.89 9.11 4.07
C ILE A 356 -15.25 9.02 4.79
N VAL A 357 -15.74 7.78 4.96
CA VAL A 357 -17.03 7.47 5.61
C VAL A 357 -16.85 6.96 7.03
N TRP A 358 -15.64 6.48 7.36
CA TRP A 358 -15.29 6.09 8.71
C TRP A 358 -13.81 6.38 8.97
N ASN A 359 -13.54 7.09 10.07
CA ASN A 359 -12.21 7.45 10.52
C ASN A 359 -12.19 7.35 12.04
N PRO A 360 -11.45 6.39 12.62
CA PRO A 360 -11.36 6.24 14.07
C PRO A 360 -10.62 7.41 14.73
N GLY A 361 -9.88 8.22 13.96
CA GLY A 361 -9.05 9.29 14.50
C GLY A 361 -7.95 8.78 15.43
N MET A 362 -7.55 7.51 15.29
CA MET A 362 -6.57 6.85 16.14
C MET A 362 -5.51 6.14 15.30
N ARG A 363 -4.27 6.27 15.73
CA ARG A 363 -3.13 5.54 15.18
C ARG A 363 -3.12 4.11 15.73
N VAL A 364 -2.88 3.14 14.86
CA VAL A 364 -2.95 1.71 15.17
C VAL A 364 -1.56 1.11 15.16
N LYS A 365 -1.21 0.41 16.24
CA LYS A 365 0.02 -0.38 16.34
C LYS A 365 -0.04 -1.53 15.33
N PRO A 366 1.02 -1.77 14.55
CA PRO A 366 1.03 -2.91 13.66
C PRO A 366 1.12 -4.22 14.46
N ASP A 367 0.17 -5.13 14.21
CA ASP A 367 0.23 -6.51 14.64
C ASP A 367 0.17 -7.41 13.40
N PRO A 368 1.33 -7.69 12.77
CA PRO A 368 1.35 -8.45 11.53
C PRO A 368 0.98 -9.91 11.73
N TYR A 369 1.09 -10.46 12.93
CA TYR A 369 0.77 -11.87 13.18
C TYR A 369 -0.68 -12.08 13.59
N CYS A 370 -1.34 -11.06 14.16
CA CYS A 370 -2.78 -11.00 14.46
C CYS A 370 -3.34 -12.38 14.83
N VAL A 371 -2.70 -13.02 15.81
CA VAL A 371 -2.88 -14.46 16.12
C VAL A 371 -4.31 -14.73 16.56
N VAL A 372 -4.91 -13.75 17.23
CA VAL A 372 -6.35 -13.68 17.50
C VAL A 372 -6.89 -12.52 16.70
N GLN A 373 -7.67 -12.83 15.67
CA GLN A 373 -8.45 -11.81 14.98
C GLN A 373 -9.67 -11.52 15.85
N SER A 374 -9.89 -10.26 16.22
CA SER A 374 -11.10 -9.83 16.94
C SER A 374 -11.48 -8.45 16.45
N LEU A 375 -12.79 -8.23 16.22
CA LEU A 375 -13.32 -6.93 15.76
C LEU A 375 -13.11 -5.79 16.77
N ASP A 376 -12.75 -6.12 18.01
CA ASP A 376 -12.47 -5.16 19.09
C ASP A 376 -11.00 -5.13 19.51
N ASP A 377 -10.16 -6.05 18.99
CA ASP A 377 -8.73 -6.11 19.33
C ASP A 377 -7.88 -5.42 18.27
N TRP A 378 -7.83 -4.10 18.35
CA TRP A 378 -6.93 -3.29 17.55
C TRP A 378 -6.17 -2.36 18.49
N SER A 379 -4.96 -2.80 18.85
CA SER A 379 -4.12 -2.05 19.79
C SER A 379 -3.77 -0.67 19.24
N THR A 380 -4.07 0.35 20.03
CA THR A 380 -3.74 1.75 19.73
C THR A 380 -2.71 2.23 20.75
N ASP A 381 -1.87 3.20 20.37
CA ASP A 381 -0.96 3.85 21.31
C ASP A 381 -1.57 5.08 21.98
N GLY A 382 -2.90 5.26 21.86
CA GLY A 382 -3.63 6.39 22.42
C GLY A 382 -3.38 7.72 21.70
N LEU A 383 -2.64 7.74 20.59
CA LEU A 383 -2.43 8.95 19.81
C LEU A 383 -3.64 9.22 18.91
N HIS A 384 -4.27 10.37 19.14
CA HIS A 384 -5.43 10.84 18.40
C HIS A 384 -5.04 11.83 17.30
N ALA A 385 -5.83 11.88 16.23
CA ALA A 385 -5.66 12.90 15.19
C ALA A 385 -5.87 14.29 15.81
N ASP A 386 -5.01 15.24 15.46
CA ASP A 386 -5.16 16.64 15.90
C ASP A 386 -6.50 17.17 15.34
N PRO A 387 -7.40 17.74 16.18
CA PRO A 387 -8.72 18.20 15.74
C PRO A 387 -8.71 19.44 14.81
N SER A 388 -7.58 19.77 14.17
CA SER A 388 -7.37 21.01 13.41
C SER A 388 -8.13 21.09 12.09
#